data_AF-H8I9C7-F1
#
_entry.id   AF-H8I9C7-F1
#
_cell.length_a   1.000
_cell.length_b   1.000
_cell.length_c   1.000
_cell.angle_alpha   90.00
_cell.angle_beta   90.00
_cell.angle_gamma   90.00
#
_symmetry.space_group_name_H-M   'P 1'
#
loop_
_entity.id
_entity.type
_entity.pdbx_description
1 polymer ?
#
loop_
_entity_poly.entity_id
_entity_poly.type
_entity_poly.pdbx_seq_one_letter_code
_entity_poly.pdbx_strand_id
1 'polypeptide(L)'
;MINRNVKKTGIPTLDDCLMGGIPIGKTVLFYGRPLAESDVFVMQMVYTNLADDETCYYVTSGYSPDVARAAFKEYGWDTSKYSKRFEVVDAYSPLVGASSSERFSVKDPESIESYDEAISSIIDMLSPGDMLTFSSLSALFDQCSCGGEAVLRHARKWNKMAVLRGGIVVYNFVDRGYDPMLVEHVKNGLCNATVQVGGLGEDMIYGHYFKPYSCDWARLPERPTLFKITRPGGITVHIPKILVTGPQGSGKSTFVRTAAALSAGKYVSVDRMGTTIAGDHAQVTIKGFSMDLFGTPGQKPFIPTLKAFAVDAMGIVVIVDSADPDFDTAAEILSTVRQERVPYIVVANKQDAAGAGDADYIRGELDVPGDVPVMGICASNGHEVQRTLETLIGMMVECPSSSPNEKFDVVISDLKRVQGVRAAAIVSRGGILKSADVPGGVQGEKLAFAASTILNTAEAAAENLGEGKLGRLVVDIDERRLLVRGADERNLLVVLADQGGNIGPVIAEAEEAVKRIKDLQKNS
;
A
#
# COMPACT_ATOMS: atom_id res chain seq x y z
N MET A 1 6.46 26.62 9.33
CA MET A 1 7.74 26.99 8.71
C MET A 1 8.30 25.76 8.04
N ILE A 2 8.61 25.80 6.74
CA ILE A 2 9.26 24.68 6.06
C ILE A 2 10.70 24.59 6.58
N ASN A 3 11.06 23.47 7.20
CA ASN A 3 12.42 23.22 7.65
C ASN A 3 13.32 23.03 6.42
N ARG A 4 14.07 24.07 6.02
CA ARG A 4 14.94 24.04 4.83
C ARG A 4 16.11 23.06 4.94
N ASN A 5 16.32 22.45 6.12
CA ASN A 5 17.43 21.52 6.36
C ASN A 5 17.08 20.05 6.03
N VAL A 6 15.85 19.76 5.58
CA VAL A 6 15.43 18.42 5.16
C VAL A 6 14.81 18.46 3.76
N LYS A 7 15.04 17.40 2.99
CA LYS A 7 14.52 17.19 1.64
C LYS A 7 13.51 16.06 1.62
N LYS A 8 12.38 16.25 0.95
CA LYS A 8 11.27 15.29 0.99
C LYS A 8 11.49 14.14 0.02
N THR A 9 11.04 12.95 0.40
CA THR A 9 10.90 11.80 -0.50
C THR A 9 9.68 11.94 -1.41
N GLY A 10 8.69 12.76 -1.01
CA GLY A 10 7.42 12.88 -1.72
C GLY A 10 6.42 11.78 -1.36
N ILE A 11 6.72 10.96 -0.35
CA ILE A 11 5.88 9.87 0.15
C ILE A 11 5.54 10.22 1.61
N PRO A 12 4.28 10.62 1.92
CA PRO A 12 3.94 11.23 3.20
C PRO A 12 4.38 10.42 4.43
N THR A 13 4.03 9.15 4.50
CA THR A 13 4.39 8.31 5.66
C THR A 13 5.88 8.01 5.74
N LEU A 14 6.60 7.96 4.62
CA LEU A 14 8.06 7.82 4.64
C LEU A 14 8.72 9.10 5.14
N ASP A 15 8.25 10.26 4.70
CA ASP A 15 8.72 11.56 5.20
C ASP A 15 8.50 11.66 6.71
N ASP A 16 7.32 11.28 7.21
CA ASP A 16 7.02 11.26 8.65
C ASP A 16 7.94 10.30 9.41
N CYS A 17 8.16 9.09 8.88
CA CYS A 17 9.10 8.11 9.45
C CYS A 17 10.55 8.63 9.50
N LEU A 18 10.90 9.57 8.61
CA LEU A 18 12.21 10.19 8.55
C LEU A 18 12.25 11.58 9.23
N MET A 19 11.28 11.90 10.09
CA MET A 19 11.15 13.19 10.78
C MET A 19 11.04 14.40 9.84
N GLY A 20 10.26 14.26 8.78
CA GLY A 20 9.97 15.29 7.78
C GLY A 20 10.82 15.19 6.50
N GLY A 21 11.69 14.18 6.38
CA GLY A 21 12.47 13.90 5.18
C GLY A 21 13.93 13.56 5.45
N ILE A 22 14.79 13.82 4.48
CA ILE A 22 16.20 13.46 4.48
C ILE A 22 17.03 14.72 4.79
N PRO A 23 17.78 14.75 5.90
CA PRO A 23 18.63 15.89 6.22
C PRO A 23 19.68 16.15 5.14
N ILE A 24 19.98 17.43 4.91
CA ILE A 24 21.10 17.85 4.05
C ILE A 24 22.40 17.18 4.53
N GLY A 25 23.19 16.64 3.60
CA GLY A 25 24.42 15.91 3.93
C GLY A 25 24.17 14.50 4.49
N LYS A 26 23.05 13.85 4.13
CA LYS A 26 22.78 12.43 4.44
C LYS A 26 22.68 11.60 3.18
N THR A 27 22.80 10.29 3.35
CA THR A 27 22.70 9.31 2.27
C THR A 27 21.59 8.30 2.51
N VAL A 28 20.92 7.90 1.44
CA VAL A 28 19.76 7.01 1.48
C VAL A 28 19.91 5.88 0.48
N LEU A 29 19.58 4.68 0.91
CA LEU A 29 19.48 3.48 0.08
C LEU A 29 18.02 3.05 0.01
N PHE A 30 17.48 2.93 -1.20
CA PHE A 30 16.29 2.12 -1.47
C PHE A 30 16.76 0.72 -1.86
N TYR A 31 16.49 -0.24 -0.99
CA TYR A 31 16.88 -1.63 -1.13
C TYR A 31 15.64 -2.47 -1.45
N GLY A 32 15.69 -3.29 -2.50
CA GLY A 32 14.64 -4.26 -2.78
C GLY A 32 15.19 -5.49 -3.50
N ARG A 33 14.33 -6.45 -3.80
CA ARG A 33 14.62 -7.56 -4.71
C ARG A 33 13.87 -7.36 -6.04
N PRO A 34 14.10 -8.19 -7.07
CA PRO A 34 13.35 -8.10 -8.32
C PRO A 34 11.85 -8.05 -8.06
N LEU A 35 11.12 -7.25 -8.86
CA LEU A 35 9.67 -7.01 -8.76
C LEU A 35 9.22 -6.11 -7.59
N ALA A 36 10.12 -5.64 -6.72
CA ALA A 36 9.75 -4.69 -5.66
C ALA A 36 9.44 -3.26 -6.17
N GLU A 37 9.92 -2.91 -7.37
CA GLU A 37 9.75 -1.57 -8.00
C GLU A 37 10.33 -0.42 -7.14
N SER A 38 11.50 -0.63 -6.53
CA SER A 38 12.20 0.34 -5.68
C SER A 38 12.75 1.58 -6.43
N ASP A 39 12.90 1.48 -7.75
CA ASP A 39 13.32 2.58 -8.62
C ASP A 39 12.31 3.74 -8.64
N VAL A 40 11.02 3.43 -8.47
CA VAL A 40 9.94 4.45 -8.43
C VAL A 40 10.11 5.39 -7.24
N PHE A 41 10.61 4.89 -6.10
CA PHE A 41 10.89 5.72 -4.91
C PHE A 41 11.93 6.78 -5.22
N VAL A 42 12.98 6.38 -5.93
CA VAL A 42 14.06 7.26 -6.34
C VAL A 42 13.56 8.32 -7.32
N MET A 43 12.76 7.92 -8.32
CA MET A 43 12.19 8.86 -9.29
C MET A 43 11.25 9.87 -8.63
N GLN A 44 10.36 9.42 -7.73
CA GLN A 44 9.44 10.30 -7.00
C GLN A 44 10.19 11.30 -6.13
N MET A 45 11.24 10.85 -5.43
CA MET A 45 12.09 11.72 -4.64
C MET A 45 12.80 12.76 -5.50
N VAL A 46 13.40 12.36 -6.62
CA VAL A 46 14.03 13.30 -7.56
C VAL A 46 13.04 14.34 -8.06
N TYR A 47 11.87 13.93 -8.55
CA TYR A 47 10.88 14.87 -9.07
C TYR A 47 10.34 15.81 -7.99
N THR A 48 10.13 15.31 -6.77
CA THR A 48 9.70 16.11 -5.61
C THR A 48 10.69 17.24 -5.32
N ASN A 49 11.99 16.96 -5.37
CA ASN A 49 13.01 17.97 -5.06
C ASN A 49 13.33 18.88 -6.23
N LEU A 50 13.17 18.41 -7.48
CA LEU A 50 13.15 19.30 -8.64
C LEU A 50 12.01 20.34 -8.54
N ALA A 51 10.84 19.92 -8.05
CA ALA A 51 9.72 20.83 -7.80
C ALA A 51 9.95 21.77 -6.60
N ASP A 52 10.87 21.45 -5.69
CA ASP A 52 11.30 22.25 -4.53
C ASP A 52 12.61 23.02 -4.79
N ASP A 53 12.88 23.34 -6.06
CA ASP A 53 14.00 24.16 -6.54
C ASP A 53 15.43 23.60 -6.36
N GLU A 54 15.59 22.29 -6.13
CA GLU A 54 16.91 21.66 -6.01
C GLU A 54 17.49 21.20 -7.36
N THR A 55 18.82 21.02 -7.43
CA THR A 55 19.48 20.37 -8.57
C THR A 55 19.58 18.87 -8.31
N CYS A 56 19.23 18.06 -9.31
CA CYS A 56 19.32 16.61 -9.23
C CYS A 56 20.17 16.07 -10.39
N TYR A 57 21.21 15.33 -10.02
CA TYR A 57 22.05 14.55 -10.92
C TYR A 57 21.59 13.10 -10.89
N TYR A 58 21.14 12.57 -12.03
CA TYR A 58 20.55 11.24 -12.11
C TYR A 58 21.41 10.31 -12.96
N VAL A 59 22.16 9.42 -12.30
CA VAL A 59 23.08 8.48 -12.93
C VAL A 59 22.30 7.28 -13.48
N THR A 60 22.39 7.07 -14.79
CA THR A 60 21.73 5.96 -15.50
C THR A 60 22.75 4.97 -16.03
N SER A 61 22.70 3.74 -15.51
CA SER A 61 23.58 2.63 -15.91
C SER A 61 22.82 1.45 -16.52
N GLY A 62 21.51 1.32 -16.27
CA GLY A 62 20.69 0.22 -16.79
C GLY A 62 19.90 0.54 -18.05
N TYR A 63 19.81 1.82 -18.44
CA TYR A 63 19.02 2.30 -19.58
C TYR A 63 19.51 3.68 -20.03
N SER A 64 19.12 4.09 -21.24
CA SER A 64 19.54 5.38 -21.82
C SER A 64 18.86 6.59 -21.16
N PRO A 65 19.43 7.79 -21.26
CA PRO A 65 18.83 9.03 -20.74
C PRO A 65 17.40 9.29 -21.24
N ASP A 66 17.12 8.99 -22.51
CA ASP A 66 15.78 9.16 -23.09
C ASP A 66 14.75 8.23 -22.45
N VAL A 67 15.13 6.97 -22.17
CA VAL A 67 14.28 6.00 -21.47
C VAL A 67 14.04 6.47 -20.04
N ALA A 68 15.05 7.04 -19.37
CA ALA A 68 14.89 7.66 -18.05
C ALA A 68 13.81 8.73 -18.07
N ARG A 69 13.94 9.73 -18.96
CA ARG A 69 13.00 10.85 -19.06
C ARG A 69 11.59 10.38 -19.46
N ALA A 70 11.49 9.38 -20.33
CA ALA A 70 10.21 8.75 -20.69
C ALA A 70 9.56 8.08 -19.47
N ALA A 71 10.32 7.36 -18.66
CA ALA A 71 9.81 6.72 -17.44
C ALA A 71 9.23 7.75 -16.47
N PHE A 72 9.92 8.88 -16.23
CA PHE A 72 9.36 9.98 -15.41
C PHE A 72 8.02 10.47 -15.99
N LYS A 73 7.93 10.65 -17.31
CA LYS A 73 6.72 11.11 -17.98
C LYS A 73 5.54 10.15 -17.84
N GLU A 74 5.76 8.83 -17.79
CA GLU A 74 4.69 7.84 -17.56
C GLU A 74 3.96 8.05 -16.21
N TYR A 75 4.70 8.52 -15.20
CA TYR A 75 4.13 8.87 -13.89
C TYR A 75 3.50 10.27 -13.87
N GLY A 76 3.52 11.00 -14.98
CA GLY A 76 3.09 12.40 -15.07
C GLY A 76 4.15 13.40 -14.62
N TRP A 77 5.39 12.97 -14.42
CA TRP A 77 6.50 13.80 -13.97
C TRP A 77 7.27 14.35 -15.17
N ASP A 78 6.92 15.57 -15.59
CA ASP A 78 7.57 16.23 -16.72
C ASP A 78 8.88 16.92 -16.30
N THR A 79 10.00 16.23 -16.48
CA THR A 79 11.34 16.74 -16.13
C THR A 79 11.87 17.80 -17.09
N SER A 80 11.26 17.97 -18.27
CA SER A 80 11.71 18.97 -19.27
C SER A 80 11.61 20.41 -18.76
N LYS A 81 10.68 20.65 -17.82
CA LYS A 81 10.50 21.93 -17.12
C LYS A 81 11.69 22.31 -16.24
N TYR A 82 12.51 21.34 -15.87
CA TYR A 82 13.65 21.50 -14.97
C TYR A 82 14.99 21.28 -15.67
N SER A 83 15.08 21.47 -16.98
CA SER A 83 16.28 21.18 -17.78
C SER A 83 17.58 21.86 -17.28
N LYS A 84 17.49 22.98 -16.56
CA LYS A 84 18.65 23.65 -15.94
C LYS A 84 19.12 23.03 -14.62
N ARG A 85 18.26 22.23 -13.99
CA ARG A 85 18.46 21.63 -12.66
C ARG A 85 18.39 20.09 -12.67
N PHE A 86 17.98 19.47 -13.77
CA PHE A 86 17.93 18.03 -13.93
C PHE A 86 18.93 17.58 -15.00
N GLU A 87 20.08 17.11 -14.52
CA GLU A 87 21.19 16.64 -15.35
C GLU A 87 21.25 15.11 -15.27
N VAL A 88 21.16 14.42 -16.42
CA VAL A 88 21.29 12.97 -16.46
C VAL A 88 22.76 12.63 -16.71
N VAL A 89 23.29 11.68 -15.95
CA VAL A 89 24.67 11.20 -16.10
C VAL A 89 24.63 9.86 -16.81
N ASP A 90 25.06 9.86 -18.07
CA ASP A 90 24.90 8.72 -18.95
C ASP A 90 26.09 7.74 -18.85
N ALA A 91 25.84 6.60 -18.22
CA ALA A 91 26.76 5.46 -18.20
C ALA A 91 26.25 4.28 -19.04
N TYR A 92 25.09 4.40 -19.69
CA TYR A 92 24.49 3.31 -20.45
C TYR A 92 24.82 3.40 -21.95
N SER A 93 24.74 4.58 -22.56
CA SER A 93 24.99 4.71 -24.00
C SER A 93 26.41 4.25 -24.38
N PRO A 94 27.48 4.65 -23.64
CA PRO A 94 28.83 4.17 -23.93
C PRO A 94 28.99 2.66 -23.73
N LEU A 95 28.28 2.05 -22.77
CA LEU A 95 28.29 0.61 -22.53
C LEU A 95 27.82 -0.19 -23.75
N VAL A 96 26.84 0.35 -24.49
CA VAL A 96 26.33 -0.27 -25.73
C VAL A 96 27.03 0.27 -27.00
N GLY A 97 28.12 1.02 -26.86
CA GLY A 97 28.90 1.57 -27.97
C GLY A 97 28.30 2.82 -28.64
N ALA A 98 27.29 3.45 -28.02
CA ALA A 98 26.67 4.68 -28.51
C ALA A 98 27.28 5.95 -27.88
N SER A 99 27.26 7.06 -28.61
CA SER A 99 27.67 8.37 -28.07
C SER A 99 26.57 8.95 -27.17
N SER A 100 26.95 9.49 -26.01
CA SER A 100 26.03 10.28 -25.20
C SER A 100 25.89 11.73 -25.69
N SER A 101 24.68 12.27 -25.63
CA SER A 101 24.37 13.70 -25.82
C SER A 101 24.30 14.48 -24.51
N GLU A 102 24.37 13.79 -23.37
CA GLU A 102 24.30 14.41 -22.04
C GLU A 102 25.61 15.12 -21.70
N ARG A 103 25.52 16.14 -20.84
CA ARG A 103 26.68 16.91 -20.38
C ARG A 103 27.68 16.05 -19.62
N PHE A 104 27.18 15.09 -18.85
CA PHE A 104 27.97 14.16 -18.07
C PHE A 104 27.79 12.75 -18.61
N SER A 105 28.90 12.09 -18.94
CA SER A 105 28.89 10.71 -19.40
C SER A 105 30.12 9.96 -18.89
N VAL A 106 29.91 8.71 -18.48
CA VAL A 106 30.97 7.79 -18.08
C VAL A 106 31.56 7.16 -19.34
N LYS A 107 32.82 7.46 -19.63
CA LYS A 107 33.46 7.08 -20.90
C LYS A 107 33.66 5.57 -21.04
N ASP A 108 34.00 4.92 -19.94
CA ASP A 108 34.18 3.48 -19.85
C ASP A 108 33.36 2.91 -18.68
N PRO A 109 32.11 2.47 -18.92
CA PRO A 109 31.24 1.93 -17.88
C PRO A 109 31.66 0.56 -17.31
N GLU A 110 32.73 -0.07 -17.82
CA GLU A 110 33.32 -1.28 -17.23
C GLU A 110 34.44 -0.96 -16.22
N SER A 111 34.88 0.31 -16.17
CA SER A 111 35.91 0.83 -15.25
C SER A 111 35.30 1.71 -14.15
N ILE A 112 35.53 1.32 -12.90
CA ILE A 112 35.08 2.11 -11.74
C ILE A 112 35.82 3.46 -11.65
N GLU A 113 37.03 3.54 -12.19
CA GLU A 113 37.80 4.78 -12.29
C GLU A 113 37.14 5.78 -13.23
N SER A 114 36.55 5.33 -14.35
CA SER A 114 35.79 6.21 -15.25
C SER A 114 34.54 6.78 -14.57
N TYR A 115 33.85 5.96 -13.76
CA TYR A 115 32.78 6.46 -12.90
C TYR A 115 33.32 7.46 -11.88
N ASP A 116 34.44 7.16 -11.21
CA ASP A 116 35.02 8.03 -10.19
C ASP A 116 35.39 9.41 -10.74
N GLU A 117 35.93 9.50 -11.95
CA GLU A 117 36.21 10.76 -12.65
C GLU A 117 34.92 11.57 -12.88
N ALA A 118 33.91 10.95 -13.49
CA ALA A 118 32.65 11.61 -13.80
C ALA A 118 31.92 12.07 -12.54
N ILE A 119 31.77 11.18 -11.56
CA ILE A 119 31.07 11.44 -10.29
C ILE A 119 31.83 12.46 -9.45
N SER A 120 33.16 12.40 -9.36
CA SER A 120 33.94 13.40 -8.60
C SER A 120 33.77 14.81 -9.20
N SER A 121 33.72 14.93 -10.53
CA SER A 121 33.49 16.23 -11.19
C SER A 121 32.13 16.83 -10.80
N ILE A 122 31.09 16.00 -10.67
CA ILE A 122 29.75 16.40 -10.24
C ILE A 122 29.77 16.80 -8.77
N ILE A 123 30.42 16.01 -7.91
CA ILE A 123 30.53 16.28 -6.47
C ILE A 123 31.18 17.65 -6.21
N ASP A 124 32.13 18.08 -7.04
CA ASP A 124 32.75 19.39 -6.92
C ASP A 124 31.81 20.57 -7.22
N MET A 125 30.70 20.32 -7.92
CA MET A 125 29.68 21.32 -8.24
C MET A 125 28.48 21.30 -7.29
N LEU A 126 28.37 20.31 -6.40
CA LEU A 126 27.22 20.18 -5.50
C LEU A 126 27.11 21.38 -4.54
N SER A 127 25.89 21.89 -4.42
CA SER A 127 25.46 22.81 -3.37
C SER A 127 24.68 22.08 -2.28
N PRO A 128 24.57 22.65 -1.06
CA PRO A 128 23.79 22.04 0.00
C PRO A 128 22.32 21.84 -0.40
N GLY A 129 21.85 20.59 -0.38
CA GLY A 129 20.50 20.21 -0.81
C GLY A 129 20.44 19.50 -2.17
N ASP A 130 21.45 19.70 -3.02
CA ASP A 130 21.53 19.02 -4.33
C ASP A 130 21.62 17.51 -4.15
N MET A 131 21.03 16.78 -5.11
CA MET A 131 20.94 15.33 -5.08
C MET A 131 21.84 14.67 -6.11
N LEU A 132 22.65 13.72 -5.67
CA LEU A 132 23.35 12.76 -6.53
C LEU A 132 22.68 11.40 -6.40
N THR A 133 22.03 10.96 -7.47
CA THR A 133 21.16 9.80 -7.46
C THR A 133 21.68 8.71 -8.40
N PHE A 134 21.87 7.51 -7.88
CA PHE A 134 22.23 6.32 -8.65
C PHE A 134 20.97 5.48 -8.88
N SER A 135 20.50 5.42 -10.13
CA SER A 135 19.27 4.70 -10.49
C SER A 135 19.36 3.19 -10.31
N SER A 136 20.58 2.63 -10.37
CA SER A 136 20.86 1.23 -10.08
C SER A 136 22.33 1.05 -9.71
N LEU A 137 22.61 0.89 -8.41
CA LEU A 137 23.93 0.48 -7.93
C LEU A 137 24.22 -0.99 -8.31
N SER A 138 23.18 -1.83 -8.40
CA SER A 138 23.31 -3.21 -8.86
C SER A 138 23.82 -3.29 -10.30
N ALA A 139 23.41 -2.39 -11.20
CA ALA A 139 23.96 -2.32 -12.55
C ALA A 139 25.46 -2.00 -12.54
N LEU A 140 25.95 -1.12 -11.66
CA LEU A 140 27.39 -0.87 -11.51
C LEU A 140 28.12 -2.12 -11.02
N PHE A 141 27.52 -2.90 -10.10
CA PHE A 141 28.10 -4.17 -9.63
C PHE A 141 28.20 -5.20 -10.76
N ASP A 142 27.20 -5.24 -11.65
CA ASP A 142 27.15 -6.18 -12.76
C ASP A 142 28.10 -5.79 -13.91
N GLN A 143 28.33 -4.50 -14.12
CA GLN A 143 29.08 -3.95 -15.27
C GLN A 143 30.58 -3.76 -14.96
N CYS A 144 30.92 -3.33 -13.74
CA CYS A 144 32.31 -3.04 -13.41
C CYS A 144 33.13 -4.33 -13.24
N SER A 145 34.22 -4.42 -13.99
CA SER A 145 35.14 -5.58 -13.97
C SER A 145 35.87 -5.76 -12.63
N CYS A 146 35.91 -4.74 -11.77
CA CYS A 146 36.61 -4.75 -10.49
C CYS A 146 35.88 -5.48 -9.35
N GLY A 147 34.64 -5.94 -9.58
CA GLY A 147 33.79 -6.60 -8.59
C GLY A 147 33.14 -5.66 -7.57
N GLY A 148 32.09 -6.14 -6.90
CA GLY A 148 31.21 -5.32 -6.05
C GLY A 148 31.88 -4.64 -4.85
N GLU A 149 32.88 -5.27 -4.22
CA GLU A 149 33.61 -4.65 -3.09
C GLU A 149 34.42 -3.41 -3.50
N ALA A 150 35.00 -3.42 -4.71
CA ALA A 150 35.72 -2.27 -5.23
C ALA A 150 34.76 -1.12 -5.59
N VAL A 151 33.59 -1.44 -6.18
CA VAL A 151 32.53 -0.47 -6.41
C VAL A 151 32.05 0.13 -5.09
N LEU A 152 31.82 -0.70 -4.07
CA LEU A 152 31.34 -0.25 -2.77
C LEU A 152 32.34 0.68 -2.06
N ARG A 153 33.64 0.45 -2.23
CA ARG A 153 34.69 1.34 -1.72
C ARG A 153 34.61 2.74 -2.35
N HIS A 154 34.36 2.81 -3.66
CA HIS A 154 34.16 4.08 -4.37
C HIS A 154 32.84 4.74 -3.98
N ALA A 155 31.75 3.99 -3.84
CA ALA A 155 30.49 4.53 -3.35
C ALA A 155 30.63 5.17 -1.95
N ARG A 156 31.37 4.52 -1.04
CA ARG A 156 31.70 5.11 0.27
C ARG A 156 32.56 6.38 0.17
N LYS A 157 33.51 6.43 -0.78
CA LYS A 157 34.31 7.63 -1.07
C LYS A 157 33.41 8.77 -1.57
N TRP A 158 32.53 8.51 -2.54
CA TRP A 158 31.58 9.48 -3.08
C TRP A 158 30.64 10.01 -2.00
N ASN A 159 30.10 9.13 -1.15
CA ASN A 159 29.29 9.52 0.00
C ASN A 159 30.01 10.53 0.89
N LYS A 160 31.25 10.23 1.29
CA LYS A 160 32.04 11.13 2.14
C LYS A 160 32.25 12.49 1.48
N MET A 161 32.58 12.52 0.19
CA MET A 161 32.86 13.77 -0.53
C MET A 161 31.59 14.61 -0.77
N ALA A 162 30.49 13.98 -1.17
CA ALA A 162 29.21 14.65 -1.41
C ALA A 162 28.63 15.23 -0.11
N VAL A 163 28.67 14.47 0.99
CA VAL A 163 28.19 14.90 2.31
C VAL A 163 28.96 16.13 2.81
N LEU A 164 30.28 16.21 2.58
CA LEU A 164 31.08 17.39 2.95
C LEU A 164 30.65 18.67 2.21
N ARG A 165 29.98 18.54 1.06
CA ARG A 165 29.39 19.67 0.31
C ARG A 165 27.92 19.93 0.66
N GLY A 166 27.35 19.15 1.59
CA GLY A 166 25.93 19.19 1.90
C GLY A 166 25.04 18.50 0.84
N GLY A 167 25.63 17.74 -0.07
CA GLY A 167 24.86 16.96 -1.04
C GLY A 167 24.14 15.79 -0.37
N ILE A 168 23.01 15.39 -0.95
CA ILE A 168 22.29 14.16 -0.58
C ILE A 168 22.61 13.10 -1.62
N VAL A 169 23.03 11.91 -1.18
CA VAL A 169 23.31 10.80 -2.09
C VAL A 169 22.23 9.73 -1.96
N VAL A 170 21.64 9.34 -3.09
CA VAL A 170 20.55 8.36 -3.15
C VAL A 170 20.99 7.18 -3.99
N TYR A 171 20.81 5.97 -3.47
CA TYR A 171 21.07 4.73 -4.19
C TYR A 171 19.79 3.91 -4.31
N ASN A 172 19.55 3.36 -5.49
CA ASN A 172 18.67 2.20 -5.66
C ASN A 172 19.53 0.93 -5.78
N PHE A 173 19.22 -0.10 -5.01
CA PHE A 173 19.88 -1.40 -5.11
C PHE A 173 18.84 -2.51 -5.14
N VAL A 174 18.86 -3.29 -6.21
CA VAL A 174 18.05 -4.49 -6.37
C VAL A 174 18.94 -5.69 -6.16
N ASP A 175 18.74 -6.45 -5.08
CA ASP A 175 19.48 -7.68 -4.79
C ASP A 175 19.06 -8.81 -5.74
N ARG A 176 19.94 -9.16 -6.68
CA ARG A 176 19.72 -10.18 -7.72
C ARG A 176 20.28 -11.55 -7.33
N GLY A 177 20.56 -11.77 -6.04
CA GLY A 177 21.24 -12.96 -5.54
C GLY A 177 22.74 -12.75 -5.41
N TYR A 178 23.17 -11.56 -5.00
CA TYR A 178 24.58 -11.28 -4.74
C TYR A 178 25.09 -12.02 -3.48
N ASP A 179 26.40 -11.98 -3.26
CA ASP A 179 27.00 -12.51 -2.04
C ASP A 179 26.35 -11.90 -0.78
N PRO A 180 25.88 -12.71 0.19
CA PRO A 180 25.18 -12.20 1.36
C PRO A 180 25.99 -11.24 2.23
N MET A 181 27.32 -11.38 2.31
CA MET A 181 28.15 -10.45 3.06
C MET A 181 28.25 -9.10 2.34
N LEU A 182 28.36 -9.12 1.02
CA LEU A 182 28.33 -7.90 0.20
C LEU A 182 26.97 -7.19 0.33
N VAL A 183 25.86 -7.92 0.28
CA VAL A 183 24.51 -7.36 0.48
C VAL A 183 24.38 -6.73 1.87
N GLU A 184 24.91 -7.37 2.90
CA GLU A 184 24.92 -6.83 4.26
C GLU A 184 25.72 -5.51 4.35
N HIS A 185 26.88 -5.45 3.69
CA HIS A 185 27.66 -4.22 3.61
C HIS A 185 26.94 -3.07 2.87
N VAL A 186 26.10 -3.39 1.88
CA VAL A 186 25.26 -2.41 1.18
C VAL A 186 24.14 -1.94 2.12
N LYS A 187 23.37 -2.86 2.71
CA LYS A 187 22.20 -2.54 3.56
C LYS A 187 22.55 -1.77 4.83
N ASN A 188 23.64 -2.13 5.49
CA ASN A 188 24.00 -1.60 6.81
C ASN A 188 25.28 -0.77 6.84
N GLY A 189 26.08 -0.77 5.76
CA GLY A 189 27.41 -0.14 5.75
C GLY A 189 27.62 0.92 4.66
N LEU A 190 26.62 1.24 3.85
CA LEU A 190 26.75 2.23 2.78
C LEU A 190 26.10 3.58 3.11
N CYS A 191 24.86 3.55 3.59
CA CYS A 191 24.03 4.75 3.75
C CYS A 191 23.64 5.02 5.21
N ASN A 192 23.33 6.29 5.51
CA ASN A 192 22.81 6.71 6.82
C ASN A 192 21.39 6.18 7.07
N ALA A 193 20.60 6.00 6.01
CA ALA A 193 19.34 5.27 6.08
C ALA A 193 19.19 4.28 4.92
N THR A 194 18.55 3.16 5.22
CA THR A 194 18.12 2.16 4.25
C THR A 194 16.61 1.96 4.38
N VAL A 195 15.90 2.13 3.27
CA VAL A 195 14.48 1.81 3.13
C VAL A 195 14.39 0.50 2.38
N GLN A 196 13.88 -0.53 3.05
CA GLN A 196 13.53 -1.78 2.41
C GLN A 196 12.21 -1.61 1.66
N VAL A 197 12.19 -1.99 0.40
CA VAL A 197 11.01 -2.01 -0.47
C VAL A 197 10.81 -3.47 -0.87
N GLY A 198 9.62 -3.99 -0.57
CA GLY A 198 9.21 -5.32 -1.00
C GLY A 198 7.95 -5.27 -1.85
N GLY A 199 7.74 -6.35 -2.60
CA GLY A 199 6.63 -6.51 -3.53
C GLY A 199 5.90 -7.83 -3.34
N LEU A 200 5.06 -8.17 -4.31
CA LEU A 200 4.35 -9.46 -4.37
C LEU A 200 5.35 -10.62 -4.27
N GLY A 201 5.21 -11.44 -3.22
CA GLY A 201 6.04 -12.64 -3.00
C GLY A 201 7.19 -12.50 -1.99
N GLU A 202 7.28 -11.42 -1.22
CA GLU A 202 8.21 -11.27 -0.08
C GLU A 202 7.50 -11.24 1.29
N ASP A 203 8.25 -11.07 2.39
CA ASP A 203 7.92 -11.21 3.84
C ASP A 203 6.54 -10.68 4.29
N MET A 204 5.86 -9.89 3.45
CA MET A 204 4.45 -9.53 3.53
C MET A 204 3.64 -10.01 2.31
N ILE A 205 2.53 -10.69 2.56
CA ILE A 205 1.59 -11.15 1.49
C ILE A 205 0.79 -9.99 0.85
N TYR A 206 0.83 -8.79 1.44
CA TYR A 206 -0.01 -7.66 0.99
C TYR A 206 0.74 -6.73 0.04
N GLY A 207 0.46 -6.85 -1.26
CA GLY A 207 0.84 -5.83 -2.25
C GLY A 207 2.31 -5.42 -2.17
N HIS A 208 2.60 -4.17 -2.52
CA HIS A 208 3.92 -3.61 -2.29
C HIS A 208 3.99 -2.96 -0.90
N TYR A 209 5.14 -3.08 -0.24
CA TYR A 209 5.37 -2.48 1.07
C TYR A 209 6.74 -1.82 1.14
N PHE A 210 6.90 -0.84 2.02
CA PHE A 210 8.20 -0.34 2.40
C PHE A 210 8.35 -0.25 3.91
N LYS A 211 9.59 -0.35 4.38
CA LYS A 211 9.93 -0.19 5.78
C LYS A 211 11.31 0.47 5.89
N PRO A 212 11.45 1.57 6.64
CA PRO A 212 12.75 2.02 7.12
C PRO A 212 13.46 0.88 7.87
N TYR A 213 14.52 0.35 7.28
CA TYR A 213 15.27 -0.80 7.78
C TYR A 213 16.38 -0.35 8.74
N SER A 214 17.08 0.73 8.40
CA SER A 214 18.07 1.40 9.23
C SER A 214 17.97 2.91 9.01
N CYS A 215 18.21 3.70 10.06
CA CYS A 215 18.25 5.16 9.97
C CYS A 215 18.99 5.70 11.20
N ASP A 216 19.99 6.56 11.00
CA ASP A 216 20.77 7.14 12.10
C ASP A 216 20.18 8.43 12.69
N TRP A 217 19.10 8.97 12.10
CA TRP A 217 18.48 10.23 12.54
C TRP A 217 17.03 10.10 12.98
N ALA A 218 16.34 9.01 12.67
CA ALA A 218 14.92 8.83 12.99
C ALA A 218 14.66 7.50 13.71
N ARG A 219 13.59 7.46 14.51
CA ARG A 219 13.13 6.23 15.13
C ARG A 219 12.33 5.41 14.11
N LEU A 220 12.78 4.19 13.86
CA LEU A 220 12.16 3.32 12.87
C LEU A 220 10.79 2.83 13.37
N PRO A 221 9.74 2.86 12.53
CA PRO A 221 8.49 2.21 12.86
C PRO A 221 8.70 0.70 12.96
N GLU A 222 7.98 0.05 13.88
CA GLU A 222 8.05 -1.41 14.00
C GLU A 222 7.47 -2.11 12.76
N ARG A 223 6.47 -1.48 12.11
CA ARG A 223 5.68 -2.09 11.05
C ARG A 223 5.90 -1.47 9.68
N PRO A 224 5.84 -2.30 8.62
CA PRO A 224 5.92 -1.85 7.24
C PRO A 224 4.66 -1.07 6.81
N THR A 225 4.85 -0.19 5.83
CA THR A 225 3.77 0.60 5.21
C THR A 225 3.45 0.04 3.84
N LEU A 226 2.16 -0.23 3.60
CA LEU A 226 1.69 -0.67 2.29
C LEU A 226 1.62 0.50 1.32
N PHE A 227 1.86 0.23 0.04
CA PHE A 227 1.72 1.22 -1.02
C PHE A 227 1.19 0.61 -2.32
N LYS A 228 0.66 1.48 -3.17
CA LYS A 228 0.28 1.20 -4.56
C LYS A 228 1.04 2.15 -5.47
N ILE A 229 1.43 1.66 -6.65
CA ILE A 229 2.02 2.48 -7.71
C ILE A 229 0.91 2.85 -8.69
N THR A 230 0.79 4.13 -9.00
CA THR A 230 -0.20 4.68 -9.93
C THR A 230 0.49 5.34 -11.11
N ARG A 231 -0.05 5.18 -12.32
CA ARG A 231 0.46 5.80 -13.55
C ARG A 231 -0.70 6.54 -14.25
N PRO A 232 -0.74 7.89 -14.26
CA PRO A 232 0.17 8.82 -13.57
C PRO A 232 -0.07 8.87 -12.05
N GLY A 233 0.94 9.29 -11.28
CA GLY A 233 0.81 9.57 -9.84
C GLY A 233 1.96 9.08 -8.95
N GLY A 234 2.62 7.98 -9.29
CA GLY A 234 3.71 7.39 -8.52
C GLY A 234 3.23 6.57 -7.32
N ILE A 235 4.04 6.55 -6.26
CA ILE A 235 3.80 5.85 -5.00
C ILE A 235 2.77 6.58 -4.17
N THR A 236 1.74 5.84 -3.78
CA THR A 236 0.70 6.26 -2.84
C THR A 236 0.60 5.26 -1.70
N VAL A 237 0.53 5.76 -0.47
CA VAL A 237 0.37 4.92 0.72
C VAL A 237 -0.97 4.23 0.64
N HIS A 238 -1.02 2.92 0.84
CA HIS A 238 -2.25 2.16 0.66
C HIS A 238 -2.83 1.68 1.99
N ILE A 239 -4.10 2.00 2.23
CA ILE A 239 -4.89 1.52 3.36
C ILE A 239 -5.93 0.52 2.81
N PRO A 240 -5.66 -0.80 2.87
CA PRO A 240 -6.47 -1.82 2.21
C PRO A 240 -7.88 -1.98 2.79
N LYS A 241 -8.17 -1.43 3.98
CA LYS A 241 -9.49 -1.59 4.58
C LYS A 241 -9.85 -0.50 5.59
N ILE A 242 -10.82 0.32 5.20
CA ILE A 242 -11.58 1.20 6.09
C ILE A 242 -13.02 0.72 6.11
N LEU A 243 -13.52 0.40 7.30
CA LEU A 243 -14.90 -0.03 7.47
C LEU A 243 -15.82 1.18 7.69
N VAL A 244 -16.93 1.26 6.97
CA VAL A 244 -17.97 2.27 7.17
C VAL A 244 -19.23 1.55 7.67
N THR A 245 -19.59 1.78 8.92
CA THR A 245 -20.68 1.08 9.60
C THR A 245 -21.64 2.05 10.29
N GLY A 246 -22.75 1.53 10.84
CA GLY A 246 -23.80 2.32 11.49
C GLY A 246 -25.23 1.84 11.16
N PRO A 247 -26.25 2.33 11.89
CA PRO A 247 -27.65 1.91 11.72
C PRO A 247 -28.20 2.12 10.30
N GLN A 248 -29.29 1.43 9.94
CA GLN A 248 -29.97 1.65 8.66
C GLN A 248 -30.41 3.11 8.52
N GLY A 249 -30.30 3.68 7.32
CA GLY A 249 -30.69 5.07 7.06
C GLY A 249 -29.67 6.12 7.52
N SER A 250 -28.60 5.74 8.23
CA SER A 250 -27.60 6.70 8.75
C SER A 250 -26.77 7.43 7.69
N GLY A 251 -26.82 7.00 6.42
CA GLY A 251 -26.13 7.66 5.31
C GLY A 251 -24.80 7.03 4.89
N LYS A 252 -24.51 5.79 5.30
CA LYS A 252 -23.33 5.01 4.88
C LYS A 252 -23.08 5.02 3.37
N SER A 253 -24.09 4.67 2.57
CA SER A 253 -23.96 4.60 1.11
C SER A 253 -23.69 5.98 0.50
N THR A 254 -24.31 7.02 1.05
CA THR A 254 -24.02 8.41 0.65
C THR A 254 -22.57 8.76 0.97
N PHE A 255 -22.09 8.44 2.17
CA PHE A 255 -20.70 8.69 2.58
C PHE A 255 -19.71 7.98 1.65
N VAL A 256 -19.87 6.68 1.42
CA VAL A 256 -18.97 5.88 0.56
C VAL A 256 -19.01 6.38 -0.88
N ARG A 257 -20.18 6.76 -1.41
CA ARG A 257 -20.34 7.30 -2.75
C ARG A 257 -19.70 8.68 -2.91
N THR A 258 -19.96 9.59 -1.97
CA THR A 258 -19.36 10.92 -1.95
C THR A 258 -17.85 10.81 -1.85
N ALA A 259 -17.34 9.93 -0.97
CA ALA A 259 -15.92 9.65 -0.85
C ALA A 259 -15.34 9.18 -2.18
N ALA A 260 -15.98 8.22 -2.85
CA ALA A 260 -15.57 7.72 -4.16
C ALA A 260 -15.46 8.83 -5.21
N ALA A 261 -16.31 9.87 -5.14
CA ALA A 261 -16.30 11.00 -6.06
C ALA A 261 -15.20 12.05 -5.76
N LEU A 262 -14.56 12.02 -4.59
CA LEU A 262 -13.46 12.92 -4.22
C LEU A 262 -12.19 12.67 -5.05
N SER A 263 -12.03 11.43 -5.49
CA SER A 263 -11.00 11.03 -6.44
C SER A 263 -11.71 10.47 -7.66
N ALA A 264 -11.09 10.35 -8.84
CA ALA A 264 -11.71 9.64 -9.96
C ALA A 264 -11.80 8.11 -9.72
N GLY A 265 -12.02 7.70 -8.47
CA GLY A 265 -12.03 6.35 -7.96
C GLY A 265 -13.27 5.57 -8.37
N LYS A 266 -13.21 4.25 -8.23
CA LYS A 266 -14.28 3.34 -8.63
C LYS A 266 -15.22 3.10 -7.45
N TYR A 267 -16.51 3.37 -7.64
CA TYR A 267 -17.59 2.99 -6.72
C TYR A 267 -18.34 1.77 -7.27
N VAL A 268 -18.60 0.78 -6.42
CA VAL A 268 -19.49 -0.34 -6.72
C VAL A 268 -20.42 -0.54 -5.54
N SER A 269 -21.72 -0.48 -5.84
CA SER A 269 -22.76 -0.90 -4.91
C SER A 269 -23.22 -2.31 -5.27
N VAL A 270 -23.43 -3.16 -4.26
CA VAL A 270 -24.10 -4.45 -4.41
C VAL A 270 -25.51 -4.33 -3.82
N ASP A 271 -26.40 -3.70 -4.61
CA ASP A 271 -27.81 -3.48 -4.26
C ASP A 271 -28.74 -4.49 -4.94
N ARG A 272 -29.83 -4.86 -4.26
CA ARG A 272 -31.03 -5.44 -4.89
C ARG A 272 -32.26 -4.71 -4.37
N MET A 273 -33.08 -4.16 -5.27
CA MET A 273 -34.31 -3.41 -4.93
C MET A 273 -34.11 -2.22 -3.96
N GLY A 274 -32.99 -1.49 -4.08
CA GLY A 274 -32.73 -0.29 -3.28
C GLY A 274 -32.22 -0.54 -1.85
N THR A 275 -32.01 -1.81 -1.49
CA THR A 275 -31.34 -2.22 -0.24
C THR A 275 -29.98 -2.86 -0.54
N THR A 276 -28.95 -2.39 0.17
CA THR A 276 -27.57 -2.87 0.08
C THR A 276 -27.43 -4.22 0.76
N ILE A 277 -27.32 -5.29 -0.02
CA ILE A 277 -27.31 -6.68 0.47
C ILE A 277 -25.90 -7.17 0.78
N ALA A 278 -24.89 -6.67 0.05
CA ALA A 278 -23.49 -7.13 0.22
C ALA A 278 -22.47 -6.00 0.44
N GLY A 279 -22.93 -4.83 0.90
CA GLY A 279 -22.10 -3.67 1.23
C GLY A 279 -21.71 -2.78 0.04
N ASP A 280 -21.38 -1.52 0.32
CA ASP A 280 -20.80 -0.58 -0.64
C ASP A 280 -19.28 -0.74 -0.68
N HIS A 281 -18.64 -0.63 -1.85
CA HIS A 281 -17.18 -0.58 -1.96
C HIS A 281 -16.73 0.63 -2.78
N ALA A 282 -15.77 1.39 -2.26
CA ALA A 282 -15.13 2.49 -2.96
C ALA A 282 -13.62 2.50 -2.80
N GLN A 283 -12.90 2.73 -3.89
CA GLN A 283 -11.50 3.12 -3.82
C GLN A 283 -11.40 4.65 -3.81
N VAL A 284 -10.67 5.21 -2.86
CA VAL A 284 -10.51 6.64 -2.66
C VAL A 284 -9.04 7.02 -2.57
N THR A 285 -8.66 8.14 -3.17
CA THR A 285 -7.32 8.70 -3.02
C THR A 285 -7.39 10.13 -2.47
N ILE A 286 -6.81 10.36 -1.29
CA ILE A 286 -6.77 11.67 -0.61
C ILE A 286 -5.33 11.93 -0.16
N LYS A 287 -4.76 13.08 -0.53
CA LYS A 287 -3.43 13.56 -0.06
C LYS A 287 -2.31 12.49 -0.09
N GLY A 288 -2.25 11.68 -1.15
CA GLY A 288 -1.22 10.64 -1.31
C GLY A 288 -1.51 9.31 -0.60
N PHE A 289 -2.68 9.18 0.05
CA PHE A 289 -3.20 7.94 0.59
C PHE A 289 -4.28 7.37 -0.32
N SER A 290 -4.14 6.13 -0.75
CA SER A 290 -5.17 5.34 -1.43
C SER A 290 -5.81 4.38 -0.44
N MET A 291 -7.13 4.41 -0.28
CA MET A 291 -7.87 3.61 0.69
C MET A 291 -9.02 2.85 0.02
N ASP A 292 -9.28 1.64 0.50
CA ASP A 292 -10.46 0.87 0.13
C ASP A 292 -11.51 0.95 1.26
N LEU A 293 -12.65 1.56 0.95
CA LEU A 293 -13.78 1.80 1.85
C LEU A 293 -14.82 0.70 1.67
N PHE A 294 -15.24 0.09 2.77
CA PHE A 294 -16.23 -0.98 2.80
C PHE A 294 -17.42 -0.58 3.66
N GLY A 295 -18.56 -0.31 3.03
CA GLY A 295 -19.83 -0.08 3.71
C GLY A 295 -20.46 -1.38 4.18
N THR A 296 -20.85 -1.48 5.45
CA THR A 296 -21.56 -2.67 5.96
C THR A 296 -23.08 -2.56 5.77
N PRO A 297 -23.78 -3.70 5.60
CA PRO A 297 -25.24 -3.74 5.79
C PRO A 297 -25.61 -3.21 7.19
N GLY A 298 -26.63 -2.37 7.28
CA GLY A 298 -27.01 -1.67 8.53
C GLY A 298 -28.23 -2.24 9.26
N GLN A 299 -28.70 -3.44 8.89
CA GLN A 299 -29.89 -4.05 9.50
C GLN A 299 -29.49 -4.89 10.74
N LYS A 300 -30.32 -4.90 11.78
CA LYS A 300 -30.08 -5.63 13.05
C LYS A 300 -29.59 -7.09 12.90
N PRO A 301 -30.07 -7.90 11.93
CA PRO A 301 -29.56 -9.27 11.73
C PRO A 301 -28.07 -9.37 11.34
N PHE A 302 -27.43 -8.28 10.91
CA PHE A 302 -26.03 -8.26 10.45
C PHE A 302 -25.05 -7.73 11.50
N ILE A 303 -25.50 -7.33 12.69
CA ILE A 303 -24.60 -6.88 13.76
C ILE A 303 -23.66 -8.02 14.24
N PRO A 304 -24.10 -9.28 14.38
CA PRO A 304 -23.18 -10.38 14.69
C PRO A 304 -22.07 -10.59 13.66
N THR A 305 -22.32 -10.25 12.38
CA THR A 305 -21.29 -10.35 11.33
C THR A 305 -20.36 -9.13 11.29
N LEU A 306 -20.72 -8.01 11.95
CA LEU A 306 -19.88 -6.83 12.05
C LEU A 306 -18.51 -7.14 12.65
N LYS A 307 -18.45 -8.00 13.68
CA LYS A 307 -17.18 -8.43 14.27
C LYS A 307 -16.26 -9.03 13.21
N ALA A 308 -16.79 -9.92 12.36
CA ALA A 308 -16.02 -10.49 11.26
C ALA A 308 -15.56 -9.41 10.28
N PHE A 309 -16.40 -8.41 9.95
CA PHE A 309 -15.99 -7.28 9.11
C PHE A 309 -15.00 -6.31 9.74
N ALA A 310 -14.99 -6.18 11.06
CA ALA A 310 -14.05 -5.31 11.76
C ALA A 310 -12.66 -5.95 11.88
N VAL A 311 -12.57 -7.29 11.85
CA VAL A 311 -11.30 -8.02 11.78
C VAL A 311 -10.44 -7.51 10.62
N ASP A 312 -9.19 -7.16 10.92
CA ASP A 312 -8.18 -6.58 10.04
C ASP A 312 -8.49 -5.18 9.47
N ALA A 313 -9.61 -4.54 9.83
CA ALA A 313 -9.82 -3.14 9.46
C ALA A 313 -8.69 -2.27 10.01
N MET A 314 -8.18 -1.33 9.20
CA MET A 314 -7.16 -0.37 9.65
C MET A 314 -7.78 0.88 10.26
N GLY A 315 -9.06 1.12 9.98
CA GLY A 315 -9.86 2.10 10.67
C GLY A 315 -11.35 1.93 10.42
N ILE A 316 -12.15 2.54 11.28
CA ILE A 316 -13.60 2.36 11.28
C ILE A 316 -14.29 3.74 11.36
N VAL A 317 -15.27 3.97 10.49
CA VAL A 317 -16.16 5.13 10.51
C VAL A 317 -17.54 4.64 10.95
N VAL A 318 -18.00 5.08 12.13
CA VAL A 318 -19.33 4.75 12.65
C VAL A 318 -20.26 5.93 12.38
N ILE A 319 -21.25 5.75 11.50
CA ILE A 319 -22.16 6.81 11.06
C ILE A 319 -23.51 6.68 11.76
N VAL A 320 -23.92 7.77 12.41
CA VAL A 320 -25.18 7.91 13.13
C VAL A 320 -26.04 8.97 12.43
N ASP A 321 -27.33 8.67 12.27
CA ASP A 321 -28.30 9.67 11.80
C ASP A 321 -28.57 10.67 12.93
N SER A 322 -28.27 11.95 12.72
CA SER A 322 -28.49 12.96 13.76
C SER A 322 -29.93 13.47 13.79
N ALA A 323 -30.69 13.29 12.70
CA ALA A 323 -32.06 13.77 12.58
C ALA A 323 -33.08 12.77 13.12
N ASP A 324 -32.79 11.48 12.96
CA ASP A 324 -33.60 10.36 13.47
C ASP A 324 -32.69 9.21 13.96
N PRO A 325 -32.02 9.39 15.12
CA PRO A 325 -31.02 8.44 15.61
C PRO A 325 -31.65 7.14 16.15
N ASP A 326 -31.21 6.00 15.60
CA ASP A 326 -31.37 4.69 16.24
C ASP A 326 -30.22 4.44 17.22
N PHE A 327 -30.33 5.00 18.43
CA PHE A 327 -29.29 4.92 19.46
C PHE A 327 -29.04 3.51 19.96
N ASP A 328 -30.08 2.67 20.08
CA ASP A 328 -29.94 1.29 20.52
C ASP A 328 -29.02 0.51 19.58
N THR A 329 -29.30 0.57 18.27
CA THR A 329 -28.47 -0.09 17.24
C THR A 329 -27.07 0.53 17.18
N ALA A 330 -26.95 1.86 17.28
CA ALA A 330 -25.66 2.54 17.24
C ALA A 330 -24.77 2.17 18.44
N ALA A 331 -25.35 2.01 19.64
CA ALA A 331 -24.65 1.58 20.84
C ALA A 331 -24.14 0.13 20.72
N GLU A 332 -24.94 -0.77 20.14
CA GLU A 332 -24.55 -2.17 19.89
C GLU A 332 -23.36 -2.26 18.90
N ILE A 333 -23.43 -1.49 17.81
CA ILE A 333 -22.35 -1.36 16.83
C ILE A 333 -21.08 -0.81 17.50
N LEU A 334 -21.20 0.26 18.29
CA LEU A 334 -20.07 0.86 19.01
C LEU A 334 -19.45 -0.11 20.01
N SER A 335 -20.26 -0.88 20.73
CA SER A 335 -19.77 -1.93 21.65
C SER A 335 -18.90 -2.95 20.91
N THR A 336 -19.33 -3.37 19.70
CA THR A 336 -18.56 -4.28 18.85
C THR A 336 -17.25 -3.64 18.38
N VAL A 337 -17.31 -2.39 17.90
CA VAL A 337 -16.13 -1.66 17.42
C VAL A 337 -15.11 -1.40 18.54
N ARG A 338 -15.56 -1.06 19.76
CA ARG A 338 -14.68 -0.83 20.93
C ARG A 338 -13.89 -2.06 21.35
N GLN A 339 -14.37 -3.27 21.04
CA GLN A 339 -13.64 -4.50 21.33
C GLN A 339 -12.45 -4.71 20.37
N GLU A 340 -12.46 -4.02 19.22
CA GLU A 340 -11.41 -4.08 18.23
C GLU A 340 -10.35 -3.01 18.54
N ARG A 341 -9.06 -3.38 18.49
CA ARG A 341 -7.93 -2.44 18.71
C ARG A 341 -7.64 -1.62 17.45
N VAL A 342 -8.67 -1.03 16.86
CA VAL A 342 -8.63 -0.35 15.57
C VAL A 342 -9.06 1.10 15.77
N PRO A 343 -8.33 2.10 15.22
CA PRO A 343 -8.75 3.49 15.26
C PRO A 343 -10.15 3.67 14.68
N TYR A 344 -11.02 4.39 15.38
CA TYR A 344 -12.36 4.66 14.89
C TYR A 344 -12.80 6.09 15.18
N ILE A 345 -13.70 6.58 14.33
CA ILE A 345 -14.33 7.88 14.45
C ILE A 345 -15.85 7.70 14.41
N VAL A 346 -16.56 8.56 15.14
CA VAL A 346 -18.02 8.61 15.11
C VAL A 346 -18.45 9.83 14.30
N VAL A 347 -19.42 9.64 13.43
CA VAL A 347 -19.94 10.66 12.53
C VAL A 347 -21.40 10.91 12.86
N ALA A 348 -21.68 12.12 13.37
CA ALA A 348 -23.02 12.65 13.52
C ALA A 348 -23.48 13.20 12.16
N ASN A 349 -24.13 12.37 11.35
CA ASN A 349 -24.49 12.70 9.97
C ASN A 349 -25.85 13.41 9.86
N LYS A 350 -26.11 14.06 8.72
CA LYS A 350 -27.33 14.83 8.41
C LYS A 350 -27.50 16.10 9.23
N GLN A 351 -26.39 16.79 9.52
CA GLN A 351 -26.39 18.08 10.23
C GLN A 351 -27.12 19.21 9.47
N ASP A 352 -27.48 18.98 8.20
CA ASP A 352 -28.32 19.87 7.40
C ASP A 352 -29.83 19.74 7.71
N ALA A 353 -30.25 18.67 8.39
CA ALA A 353 -31.64 18.45 8.73
C ALA A 353 -32.08 19.27 9.95
N ALA A 354 -33.31 19.77 9.90
CA ALA A 354 -33.89 20.51 11.03
C ALA A 354 -34.06 19.59 12.25
N GLY A 355 -33.55 20.03 13.40
CA GLY A 355 -33.60 19.26 14.64
C GLY A 355 -32.51 18.19 14.78
N ALA A 356 -31.53 18.15 13.88
CA ALA A 356 -30.39 17.26 14.01
C ALA A 356 -29.61 17.55 15.29
N GLY A 357 -29.38 16.52 16.10
CA GLY A 357 -28.50 16.62 17.28
C GLY A 357 -27.06 16.89 16.85
N ASP A 358 -26.38 17.81 17.52
CA ASP A 358 -24.97 18.10 17.20
C ASP A 358 -24.03 16.96 17.65
N ALA A 359 -22.75 17.10 17.33
CA ALA A 359 -21.73 16.09 17.66
C ALA A 359 -21.60 15.84 19.19
N ASP A 360 -21.82 16.87 20.01
CA ASP A 360 -21.72 16.75 21.47
C ASP A 360 -22.94 16.02 22.05
N TYR A 361 -24.13 16.26 21.51
CA TYR A 361 -25.33 15.50 21.81
C TYR A 361 -25.15 14.01 21.48
N ILE A 362 -24.71 13.69 20.26
CA ILE A 362 -24.47 12.29 19.85
C ILE A 362 -23.38 11.63 20.71
N ARG A 363 -22.33 12.38 21.10
CA ARG A 363 -21.30 11.89 22.04
C ARG A 363 -21.90 11.49 23.38
N GLY A 364 -22.75 12.34 23.95
CA GLY A 364 -23.38 12.12 25.24
C GLY A 364 -24.30 10.90 25.25
N GLU A 365 -25.18 10.81 24.26
CA GLU A 365 -26.16 9.71 24.15
C GLU A 365 -25.50 8.34 23.93
N LEU A 366 -24.39 8.29 23.20
CA LEU A 366 -23.66 7.05 22.89
C LEU A 366 -22.48 6.76 23.83
N ASP A 367 -22.31 7.58 24.88
CA ASP A 367 -21.21 7.49 25.85
C ASP A 367 -19.84 7.31 25.17
N VAL A 368 -19.55 8.15 24.16
CA VAL A 368 -18.34 8.04 23.33
C VAL A 368 -17.14 8.62 24.08
N PRO A 369 -16.04 7.84 24.29
CA PRO A 369 -14.85 8.30 25.00
C PRO A 369 -14.29 9.63 24.45
N GLY A 370 -13.77 10.48 25.34
CA GLY A 370 -13.32 11.83 25.00
C GLY A 370 -12.17 11.91 23.99
N ASP A 371 -11.36 10.85 23.90
CA ASP A 371 -10.25 10.68 22.96
C ASP A 371 -10.71 10.27 21.56
N VAL A 372 -11.94 9.76 21.42
CA VAL A 372 -12.52 9.39 20.13
C VAL A 372 -13.13 10.61 19.45
N PRO A 373 -12.74 10.96 18.21
CA PRO A 373 -13.36 12.05 17.46
C PRO A 373 -14.83 11.77 17.15
N VAL A 374 -15.68 12.76 17.43
CA VAL A 374 -17.09 12.79 17.00
C VAL A 374 -17.26 13.99 16.09
N MET A 375 -17.66 13.76 14.84
CA MET A 375 -17.71 14.80 13.80
C MET A 375 -19.12 14.97 13.26
N GLY A 376 -19.65 16.19 13.35
CA GLY A 376 -20.88 16.59 12.68
C GLY A 376 -20.65 16.83 11.19
N ILE A 377 -21.35 16.09 10.31
CA ILE A 377 -21.24 16.26 8.86
C ILE A 377 -22.60 16.14 8.13
N CYS A 378 -22.61 16.55 6.88
CA CYS A 378 -23.53 16.10 5.85
C CYS A 378 -22.76 15.19 4.86
N ALA A 379 -23.10 13.90 4.79
CA ALA A 379 -22.43 12.92 3.95
C ALA A 379 -22.50 13.21 2.43
N SER A 380 -23.36 14.15 2.01
CA SER A 380 -23.40 14.64 0.62
C SER A 380 -22.36 15.74 0.34
N ASN A 381 -21.76 16.33 1.38
CA ASN A 381 -20.72 17.33 1.29
C ASN A 381 -19.33 16.68 1.20
N GLY A 382 -18.71 16.75 0.02
CA GLY A 382 -17.39 16.17 -0.22
C GLY A 382 -16.29 16.69 0.71
N HIS A 383 -16.29 17.98 1.05
CA HIS A 383 -15.24 18.55 1.90
C HIS A 383 -15.29 18.00 3.34
N GLU A 384 -16.49 17.74 3.86
CA GLU A 384 -16.69 17.19 5.21
C GLU A 384 -16.38 15.69 5.26
N VAL A 385 -16.73 14.94 4.21
CA VAL A 385 -16.31 13.54 4.03
C VAL A 385 -14.79 13.44 3.95
N GLN A 386 -14.14 14.32 3.17
CA GLN A 386 -12.68 14.37 3.07
C GLN A 386 -12.04 14.63 4.44
N ARG A 387 -12.50 15.64 5.19
CA ARG A 387 -11.98 15.98 6.53
C ARG A 387 -12.12 14.80 7.51
N THR A 388 -13.23 14.08 7.44
CA THR A 388 -13.50 12.88 8.22
C THR A 388 -12.45 11.79 7.95
N LEU A 389 -12.17 11.51 6.67
CA LEU A 389 -11.16 10.52 6.28
C LEU A 389 -9.72 10.97 6.62
N GLU A 390 -9.40 12.25 6.47
CA GLU A 390 -8.10 12.81 6.87
C GLU A 390 -7.87 12.69 8.38
N THR A 391 -8.91 12.91 9.19
CA THR A 391 -8.83 12.72 10.65
C THR A 391 -8.54 11.27 10.99
N LEU A 392 -9.23 10.32 10.33
CA LEU A 392 -9.00 8.89 10.53
C LEU A 392 -7.58 8.47 10.10
N ILE A 393 -7.08 8.97 8.96
CA ILE A 393 -5.70 8.72 8.51
C ILE A 393 -4.69 9.19 9.57
N GLY A 394 -4.90 10.39 10.14
CA GLY A 394 -4.02 10.91 11.20
C GLY A 394 -3.91 9.96 12.39
N MET A 395 -5.02 9.32 12.78
CA MET A 395 -5.02 8.32 13.85
C MET A 395 -4.33 7.00 13.46
N MET A 396 -4.36 6.62 12.17
CA MET A 396 -3.74 5.38 11.68
C MET A 396 -2.22 5.46 11.60
N VAL A 397 -1.66 6.64 11.30
CA VAL A 397 -0.20 6.84 11.27
C VAL A 397 0.42 6.54 12.65
N GLU A 398 -0.38 6.61 13.73
CA GLU A 398 0.01 6.32 15.10
C GLU A 398 -0.32 4.88 15.55
N CYS A 399 -1.12 4.12 14.78
CA CYS A 399 -1.60 2.78 15.16
C CYS A 399 -1.07 1.67 14.25
N PRO A 400 -0.36 0.67 14.80
CA PRO A 400 0.24 -0.37 13.98
C PRO A 400 -0.79 -1.47 13.61
N SER A 401 -0.96 -1.81 12.32
CA SER A 401 -1.81 -2.91 11.82
C SER A 401 -1.02 -4.16 11.36
N SER A 402 -1.68 -5.32 11.36
CA SER A 402 -1.14 -6.69 11.47
C SER A 402 -0.43 -7.24 10.21
N SER A 403 0.58 -8.10 10.41
CA SER A 403 1.32 -8.81 9.35
C SER A 403 0.73 -10.20 9.03
N PRO A 404 0.83 -10.66 7.77
CA PRO A 404 0.76 -12.10 7.50
C PRO A 404 1.79 -12.61 6.46
N ASN A 405 1.93 -13.95 6.45
CA ASN A 405 2.95 -14.88 5.92
C ASN A 405 3.04 -15.21 4.40
N GLU A 406 4.21 -15.02 3.78
CA GLU A 406 4.65 -15.44 2.41
C GLU A 406 4.15 -16.79 1.87
N LYS A 407 3.86 -17.75 2.76
CA LYS A 407 3.58 -19.14 2.42
C LYS A 407 2.26 -19.35 1.62
N PHE A 408 1.40 -18.35 1.51
CA PHE A 408 0.10 -18.45 0.84
C PHE A 408 0.16 -18.38 -0.70
N ASP A 409 1.16 -17.72 -1.29
CA ASP A 409 1.25 -17.59 -2.76
C ASP A 409 1.55 -18.91 -3.46
N VAL A 410 2.29 -19.80 -2.81
CA VAL A 410 2.52 -21.16 -3.28
C VAL A 410 1.20 -21.93 -3.37
N VAL A 411 0.34 -21.78 -2.37
CA VAL A 411 -0.97 -22.44 -2.32
C VAL A 411 -1.88 -21.94 -3.45
N ILE A 412 -1.88 -20.64 -3.72
CA ILE A 412 -2.65 -20.05 -4.84
C ILE A 412 -2.12 -20.49 -6.20
N SER A 413 -0.80 -20.53 -6.36
CA SER A 413 -0.15 -20.96 -7.61
C SER A 413 -0.46 -22.41 -7.98
N ASP A 414 -0.58 -23.29 -6.98
CA ASP A 414 -0.95 -24.69 -7.20
C ASP A 414 -2.43 -24.82 -7.61
N LEU A 415 -3.33 -24.08 -6.94
CA LEU A 415 -4.75 -24.03 -7.29
C LEU A 415 -5.00 -23.56 -8.74
N LYS A 416 -4.22 -22.58 -9.20
CA LYS A 416 -4.30 -22.08 -10.59
C LYS A 416 -4.05 -23.18 -11.63
N ARG A 417 -3.17 -24.13 -11.33
CA ARG A 417 -2.80 -25.20 -12.28
C ARG A 417 -3.93 -26.19 -12.51
N VAL A 418 -4.96 -26.19 -11.67
CA VAL A 418 -6.12 -27.07 -11.82
C VAL A 418 -7.02 -26.56 -12.94
N GLN A 419 -7.26 -27.43 -13.92
CA GLN A 419 -8.16 -27.14 -15.02
C GLN A 419 -9.57 -26.81 -14.50
N GLY A 420 -10.11 -25.69 -14.97
CA GLY A 420 -11.43 -25.19 -14.57
C GLY A 420 -11.39 -24.16 -13.43
N VAL A 421 -10.25 -23.95 -12.77
CA VAL A 421 -10.04 -22.80 -11.87
C VAL A 421 -9.78 -21.56 -12.71
N ARG A 422 -10.59 -20.53 -12.48
CA ARG A 422 -10.47 -19.21 -13.14
C ARG A 422 -9.82 -18.18 -12.24
N ALA A 423 -10.12 -18.24 -10.94
CA ALA A 423 -9.49 -17.40 -9.94
C ALA A 423 -9.39 -18.17 -8.63
N ALA A 424 -8.36 -17.90 -7.85
CA ALA A 424 -8.23 -18.39 -6.49
C ALA A 424 -7.73 -17.27 -5.59
N ALA A 425 -8.23 -17.21 -4.37
CA ALA A 425 -7.83 -16.23 -3.38
C ALA A 425 -7.85 -16.81 -1.97
N ILE A 426 -6.82 -16.53 -1.19
CA ILE A 426 -6.82 -16.69 0.26
C ILE A 426 -7.17 -15.33 0.83
N VAL A 427 -8.19 -15.33 1.68
CA VAL A 427 -8.82 -14.12 2.19
C VAL A 427 -8.87 -14.21 3.70
N SER A 428 -8.71 -13.11 4.43
CA SER A 428 -9.00 -13.13 5.85
C SER A 428 -10.48 -13.36 6.10
N ARG A 429 -10.86 -13.84 7.29
CA ARG A 429 -12.28 -13.91 7.67
C ARG A 429 -12.97 -12.55 7.65
N GLY A 430 -12.21 -11.46 7.76
CA GLY A 430 -12.70 -10.10 7.57
C GLY A 430 -12.71 -9.59 6.14
N GLY A 431 -12.39 -10.40 5.13
CA GLY A 431 -12.50 -9.97 3.73
C GLY A 431 -11.29 -9.22 3.20
N ILE A 432 -10.14 -9.27 3.89
CA ILE A 432 -8.88 -8.77 3.31
C ILE A 432 -8.27 -9.85 2.43
N LEU A 433 -8.04 -9.51 1.16
CA LEU A 433 -7.33 -10.37 0.22
C LEU A 433 -5.89 -10.58 0.69
N LYS A 434 -5.53 -11.80 1.10
CA LYS A 434 -4.17 -12.16 1.50
C LYS A 434 -3.35 -12.52 0.29
N SER A 435 -3.78 -13.50 -0.48
CA SER A 435 -3.10 -13.93 -1.71
C SER A 435 -4.14 -14.18 -2.79
N ALA A 436 -3.83 -13.88 -4.05
CA ALA A 436 -4.80 -14.06 -5.12
C ALA A 436 -4.16 -14.23 -6.49
N ASP A 437 -4.78 -15.08 -7.31
CA ASP A 437 -4.59 -15.13 -8.75
C ASP A 437 -5.96 -14.92 -9.39
N VAL A 438 -6.15 -13.75 -9.98
CA VAL A 438 -7.45 -13.28 -10.46
C VAL A 438 -7.30 -12.74 -11.89
N PRO A 439 -8.16 -13.13 -12.85
CA PRO A 439 -8.09 -12.66 -14.23
C PRO A 439 -8.20 -11.14 -14.34
N GLY A 440 -7.53 -10.57 -15.34
CA GLY A 440 -7.61 -9.13 -15.66
C GLY A 440 -9.06 -8.66 -15.79
N GLY A 441 -9.43 -7.69 -14.95
CA GLY A 441 -10.78 -7.10 -14.90
C GLY A 441 -11.60 -7.44 -13.66
N VAL A 442 -11.27 -8.52 -12.92
CA VAL A 442 -11.90 -8.82 -11.62
C VAL A 442 -10.99 -8.26 -10.51
N GLN A 443 -11.55 -7.46 -9.62
CA GLN A 443 -10.82 -6.91 -8.48
C GLN A 443 -10.83 -7.94 -7.35
N GLY A 444 -9.65 -8.45 -6.98
CA GLY A 444 -9.51 -9.48 -5.96
C GLY A 444 -10.09 -9.04 -4.62
N GLU A 445 -9.97 -7.76 -4.27
CA GLU A 445 -10.49 -7.18 -3.03
C GLU A 445 -12.03 -7.26 -2.96
N LYS A 446 -12.71 -7.03 -4.09
CA LYS A 446 -14.17 -7.17 -4.18
C LYS A 446 -14.62 -8.62 -4.02
N LEU A 447 -13.90 -9.53 -4.67
CA LEU A 447 -14.16 -10.96 -4.56
C LEU A 447 -13.97 -11.44 -3.12
N ALA A 448 -12.87 -11.00 -2.49
CA ALA A 448 -12.56 -11.27 -1.09
C ALA A 448 -13.67 -10.79 -0.15
N PHE A 449 -14.08 -9.53 -0.31
CA PHE A 449 -15.13 -8.94 0.51
C PHE A 449 -16.45 -9.69 0.33
N ALA A 450 -16.93 -9.86 -0.90
CA ALA A 450 -18.17 -10.57 -1.19
C ALA A 450 -18.16 -12.00 -0.64
N ALA A 451 -17.06 -12.75 -0.84
CA ALA A 451 -16.94 -14.11 -0.32
C ALA A 451 -16.98 -14.15 1.22
N SER A 452 -16.28 -13.23 1.89
CA SER A 452 -16.32 -13.12 3.35
C SER A 452 -17.72 -12.79 3.87
N THR A 453 -18.43 -11.83 3.24
CA THR A 453 -19.80 -11.45 3.58
C THR A 453 -20.73 -12.64 3.50
N ILE A 454 -20.70 -13.37 2.38
CA ILE A 454 -21.62 -14.49 2.15
C ILE A 454 -21.33 -15.61 3.16
N LEU A 455 -20.07 -15.94 3.40
CA LEU A 455 -19.71 -17.00 4.34
C LEU A 455 -20.10 -16.63 5.78
N ASN A 456 -19.75 -15.42 6.23
CA ASN A 456 -20.05 -14.98 7.60
C ASN A 456 -21.57 -14.92 7.84
N THR A 457 -22.34 -14.49 6.83
CA THR A 457 -23.82 -14.50 6.88
C THR A 457 -24.36 -15.93 6.96
N ALA A 458 -23.80 -16.85 6.16
CA ALA A 458 -24.21 -18.27 6.19
C ALA A 458 -23.84 -18.95 7.52
N GLU A 459 -22.68 -18.65 8.10
CA GLU A 459 -22.28 -19.14 9.43
C GLU A 459 -23.21 -18.62 10.53
N ALA A 460 -23.53 -17.32 10.53
CA ALA A 460 -24.48 -16.74 11.49
C ALA A 460 -25.88 -17.37 11.36
N ALA A 461 -26.34 -17.65 10.14
CA ALA A 461 -27.60 -18.35 9.92
C ALA A 461 -27.57 -19.80 10.45
N ALA A 462 -26.47 -20.52 10.24
CA ALA A 462 -26.30 -21.89 10.74
C ALA A 462 -26.29 -21.94 12.28
N GLU A 463 -25.59 -21.01 12.93
CA GLU A 463 -25.54 -20.90 14.38
C GLU A 463 -26.93 -20.63 14.98
N ASN A 464 -27.70 -19.73 14.37
CA ASN A 464 -29.08 -19.45 14.78
C ASN A 464 -30.03 -20.64 14.61
N LEU A 465 -29.75 -21.55 13.69
CA LEU A 465 -30.52 -22.79 13.49
C LEU A 465 -30.11 -23.90 14.47
N GLY A 466 -29.12 -23.66 15.34
CA GLY A 466 -28.56 -24.69 16.24
C GLY A 466 -27.75 -25.75 15.49
N GLU A 467 -27.37 -25.48 14.25
CA GLU A 467 -26.60 -26.38 13.39
C GLU A 467 -25.09 -26.15 13.58
N GLY A 468 -24.29 -27.19 13.28
CA GLY A 468 -22.84 -27.18 13.50
C GLY A 468 -22.05 -26.24 12.57
N LYS A 469 -20.71 -26.36 12.61
CA LYS A 469 -19.79 -25.53 11.79
C LYS A 469 -20.04 -25.72 10.29
N LEU A 470 -20.22 -24.61 9.57
CA LEU A 470 -20.38 -24.59 8.12
C LEU A 470 -19.14 -25.15 7.43
N GLY A 471 -19.29 -26.24 6.67
CA GLY A 471 -18.16 -26.93 6.03
C GLY A 471 -17.63 -26.23 4.78
N ARG A 472 -18.53 -25.88 3.84
CA ARG A 472 -18.22 -25.23 2.56
C ARG A 472 -19.47 -24.56 2.01
N LEU A 473 -19.29 -23.41 1.37
CA LEU A 473 -20.31 -22.77 0.57
C LEU A 473 -19.98 -22.88 -0.93
N VAL A 474 -20.99 -23.18 -1.75
CA VAL A 474 -20.89 -23.13 -3.21
C VAL A 474 -22.02 -22.23 -3.71
N VAL A 475 -21.68 -21.19 -4.45
CA VAL A 475 -22.62 -20.25 -5.05
C VAL A 475 -22.56 -20.41 -6.56
N ASP A 476 -23.66 -20.83 -7.17
CA ASP A 476 -23.80 -20.91 -8.62
C ASP A 476 -24.06 -19.49 -9.19
N ILE A 477 -23.28 -19.08 -10.19
CA ILE A 477 -23.32 -17.75 -10.83
C ILE A 477 -23.26 -17.95 -12.35
N ASP A 478 -24.40 -17.90 -13.04
CA ASP A 478 -24.51 -18.15 -14.49
C ASP A 478 -23.70 -19.40 -14.92
N GLU A 479 -22.63 -19.24 -15.70
CA GLU A 479 -21.74 -20.31 -16.19
C GLU A 479 -20.56 -20.63 -15.24
N ARG A 480 -20.61 -20.12 -14.00
CA ARG A 480 -19.51 -20.19 -13.01
C ARG A 480 -20.01 -20.67 -11.65
N ARG A 481 -19.05 -21.09 -10.82
CA ARG A 481 -19.25 -21.48 -9.43
C ARG A 481 -18.22 -20.79 -8.54
N LEU A 482 -18.70 -20.10 -7.51
CA LEU A 482 -17.87 -19.55 -6.47
C LEU A 482 -17.87 -20.49 -5.27
N LEU A 483 -16.72 -21.07 -4.97
CA LEU A 483 -16.51 -21.94 -3.82
C LEU A 483 -15.83 -21.13 -2.71
N VAL A 484 -16.47 -21.08 -1.54
CA VAL A 484 -15.95 -20.36 -0.37
C VAL A 484 -15.84 -21.35 0.79
N ARG A 485 -14.68 -21.41 1.43
CA ARG A 485 -14.41 -22.36 2.51
C ARG A 485 -13.59 -21.73 3.62
N GLY A 486 -14.00 -21.95 4.87
CA GLY A 486 -13.16 -21.63 6.03
C GLY A 486 -11.91 -22.49 6.03
N ALA A 487 -10.74 -21.85 5.97
CA ALA A 487 -9.46 -22.54 6.11
C ALA A 487 -9.09 -22.67 7.59
N ASP A 488 -9.20 -21.61 8.38
CA ASP A 488 -8.96 -21.61 9.83
C ASP A 488 -9.72 -20.45 10.53
N GLU A 489 -9.31 -20.08 11.74
CA GLU A 489 -9.91 -18.97 12.52
C GLU A 489 -9.63 -17.57 11.95
N ARG A 490 -8.71 -17.45 10.99
CA ARG A 490 -8.29 -16.18 10.40
C ARG A 490 -8.42 -16.15 8.88
N ASN A 491 -8.50 -17.31 8.22
CA ASN A 491 -8.35 -17.45 6.77
C ASN A 491 -9.53 -18.20 6.13
N LEU A 492 -9.87 -17.76 4.92
CA LEU A 492 -10.84 -18.32 3.99
C LEU A 492 -10.13 -18.64 2.68
N LEU A 493 -10.56 -19.71 2.01
CA LEU A 493 -10.20 -20.00 0.64
C LEU A 493 -11.40 -19.72 -0.27
N VAL A 494 -11.16 -18.95 -1.32
CA VAL A 494 -12.13 -18.56 -2.33
C VAL A 494 -11.65 -19.06 -3.69
N VAL A 495 -12.47 -19.82 -4.41
CA VAL A 495 -12.14 -20.35 -5.74
C VAL A 495 -13.30 -20.08 -6.68
N LEU A 496 -13.02 -19.40 -7.79
CA LEU A 496 -13.97 -19.23 -8.90
C LEU A 496 -13.66 -20.28 -9.97
N ALA A 497 -14.63 -21.12 -10.30
CA ALA A 497 -14.48 -22.21 -11.26
C ALA A 497 -15.57 -22.17 -12.35
N ASP A 498 -15.30 -22.79 -13.50
CA ASP A 498 -16.26 -22.96 -14.60
C ASP A 498 -17.30 -24.05 -14.27
N GLN A 499 -18.56 -23.87 -14.69
CA GLN A 499 -19.62 -24.89 -14.51
C GLN A 499 -19.48 -26.10 -15.44
N GLY A 500 -18.90 -25.92 -16.63
CA GLY A 500 -18.79 -26.97 -17.65
C GLY A 500 -17.69 -28.02 -17.40
N GLY A 501 -16.88 -27.86 -16.35
CA GLY A 501 -15.78 -28.77 -15.98
C GLY A 501 -16.16 -29.77 -14.89
N ASN A 502 -15.40 -30.87 -14.76
CA ASN A 502 -15.53 -31.77 -13.62
C ASN A 502 -15.10 -31.02 -12.34
N ILE A 503 -16.05 -30.76 -11.43
CA ILE A 503 -15.81 -29.99 -10.21
C ILE A 503 -15.07 -30.80 -9.12
N GLY A 504 -15.03 -32.13 -9.25
CA GLY A 504 -14.36 -33.01 -8.29
C GLY A 504 -12.88 -32.64 -8.05
N PRO A 505 -12.06 -32.54 -9.12
CA PRO A 505 -10.67 -32.08 -9.03
C PRO A 505 -10.50 -30.72 -8.35
N VAL A 506 -11.35 -29.73 -8.70
CA VAL A 506 -11.30 -28.39 -8.09
C VAL A 506 -11.57 -28.45 -6.59
N ILE A 507 -12.56 -29.25 -6.17
CA ILE A 507 -12.90 -29.45 -4.77
C ILE A 507 -11.76 -30.14 -4.02
N ALA A 508 -11.17 -31.18 -4.61
CA ALA A 508 -10.08 -31.94 -3.99
C ALA A 508 -8.85 -31.05 -3.76
N GLU A 509 -8.45 -30.26 -4.77
CA GLU A 509 -7.34 -29.32 -4.62
C GLU A 509 -7.65 -28.23 -3.59
N ALA A 510 -8.88 -27.71 -3.57
CA ALA A 510 -9.30 -26.73 -2.56
C ALA A 510 -9.21 -27.31 -1.13
N GLU A 511 -9.45 -28.62 -0.94
CA GLU A 511 -9.27 -29.28 0.35
C GLU A 511 -7.81 -29.41 0.76
N GLU A 512 -6.94 -29.72 -0.19
CA GLU A 512 -5.50 -29.80 0.03
C GLU A 512 -4.92 -28.42 0.34
N ALA A 513 -5.34 -27.40 -0.41
CA ALA A 513 -5.00 -26.00 -0.15
C ALA A 513 -5.41 -25.58 1.27
N VAL A 514 -6.62 -25.92 1.72
CA VAL A 514 -7.06 -25.64 3.10
C VAL A 514 -6.18 -26.32 4.15
N LYS A 515 -5.76 -27.58 3.94
CA LYS A 515 -4.84 -28.26 4.86
C LYS A 515 -3.50 -27.53 4.93
N ARG A 516 -2.94 -27.15 3.78
CA ARG A 516 -1.68 -26.41 3.71
C ARG A 516 -1.80 -25.07 4.43
N ILE A 517 -2.87 -24.29 4.20
CA ILE A 517 -3.10 -23.02 4.91
C ILE A 517 -3.05 -23.21 6.44
N LYS A 518 -3.70 -24.25 6.97
CA LYS A 518 -3.67 -24.58 8.41
C LYS A 518 -2.26 -24.91 8.92
N ASP A 519 -1.49 -25.67 8.15
CA ASP A 519 -0.14 -26.10 8.56
C ASP A 519 0.85 -24.92 8.54
N LEU A 520 0.66 -23.96 7.64
CA LEU A 520 1.49 -22.76 7.57
C LEU A 520 1.27 -21.84 8.79
N GLN A 521 0.09 -21.88 9.42
CA GLN A 521 -0.22 -21.15 10.66
C GLN A 521 0.35 -21.82 11.93
N LYS A 522 0.53 -23.15 11.95
CA LYS A 522 1.12 -23.85 13.10
C LYS A 522 2.64 -23.63 13.24
N ASN A 523 3.29 -23.25 12.14
CA ASN A 523 4.74 -23.10 12.01
C ASN A 523 5.17 -21.62 11.84
N SER A 524 4.35 -20.67 12.28
CA SER A 524 4.61 -19.23 12.27
C SER A 524 4.19 -18.66 13.62
#